data_AF-A0A9X3I8S3-F1
#
_entry.id   AF-A0A9X3I8S3-F1
#
_cell.length_a   1.000
_cell.length_b   1.000
_cell.length_c   1.000
_cell.angle_alpha   90.00
_cell.angle_beta   90.00
_cell.angle_gamma   90.00
#
_symmetry.space_group_name_H-M   'P 1'
#
loop_
_entity.id
_entity.type
_entity.pdbx_description
1 polymer ?
#
loop_
_entity_poly.entity_id
_entity_poly.type
_entity_poly.pdbx_seq_one_letter_code
_entity_poly.pdbx_strand_id
1 'polypeptide(L)'
;MSILNRLLTFILLISIQARAQNNSPKPQKMQWFADAKLGIFIHWGIYSVNGISESWSFFNNYINHDAYMKQSAGFGAENYRPQEWVNLIKGSGAKYAVITTKHHDGVALWDSKASKATTTLNHSAARTDLITPFVSELKKSGLKTGLYFSLPDWSYPDYDIFTRERKRYDINKEPKRWDTFVSYYHAQLKELSSKYNPDLLWFDGDWEHTPEEWQSNKVHSILKAKNPNIIINARLDQHGDYETPEQGVPTVRPQGKYWELCYTMNDSWGYQPYDSHYKSSNMIIRTLVDCISMGGNLLLDIGPKADGTIAPEQVKILKDLGRWTKKHSEAIYETQAGIPEGHVNAKTALSKDKTQLYIYLDFKTTKGILLKGIKSTIKKVEVVGSKSEVKSTKVNDTDYIFDLQENDFDHDVTVLKVSFNKEILFSEKMEQPLSLQALFEVTHAMDFSNLNLRTLAGDINSGINIFGNTNLAADGLAFKSEVKNAKNSINAWVVKNAEALYKTTAGIPAGHYIGNTALSADKQTLYLFVEGTPTGPIAIKGLKNKISRIRVVGEGTMLTHEVYNKLYWSEVPGIVYIDIPKDKLDKELTVIAVLLDRPIDLYREKVGAVESNL
;
A
#
# COMPACT_ATOMS: atom_id res chain seq x y z
N MET A 1 -68.54 36.42 41.72
CA MET A 1 -67.88 37.02 42.90
C MET A 1 -67.98 36.00 44.01
N SER A 2 -66.83 35.64 44.61
CA SER A 2 -66.70 34.81 45.83
C SER A 2 -67.07 33.33 45.61
N ILE A 3 -66.37 32.29 46.08
CA ILE A 3 -65.63 32.02 47.32
C ILE A 3 -64.72 30.80 46.94
N LEU A 4 -63.47 30.58 47.34
CA LEU A 4 -63.06 29.98 48.63
C LEU A 4 -61.63 29.39 48.49
N ASN A 5 -60.90 29.38 49.62
CA ASN A 5 -59.78 28.51 50.01
C ASN A 5 -58.37 28.73 49.44
N ARG A 6 -57.53 29.31 50.32
CA ARG A 6 -56.08 29.20 50.34
C ARG A 6 -55.67 27.80 50.84
N LEU A 7 -54.86 27.10 50.06
CA LEU A 7 -54.05 25.98 50.54
C LEU A 7 -52.60 26.15 50.04
N LEU A 8 -51.65 25.90 50.93
CA LEU A 8 -50.21 25.96 50.70
C LEU A 8 -49.78 25.13 49.49
N THR A 9 -48.87 25.66 48.67
CA THR A 9 -48.02 24.84 47.80
C THR A 9 -46.56 25.19 48.05
N PHE A 10 -45.85 24.21 48.56
CA PHE A 10 -44.41 24.18 48.81
C PHE A 10 -43.70 24.18 47.44
N ILE A 11 -42.98 25.24 47.09
CA ILE A 11 -42.16 25.27 45.86
C ILE A 11 -40.77 24.77 46.21
N LEU A 12 -40.50 23.53 45.79
CA LEU A 12 -39.19 22.88 45.82
C LEU A 12 -38.30 23.52 44.74
N LEU A 13 -37.36 24.38 45.13
CA LEU A 13 -36.31 24.90 44.24
C LEU A 13 -35.27 23.81 44.00
N ILE A 14 -35.42 23.06 42.91
CA ILE A 14 -34.37 22.17 42.39
C ILE A 14 -33.44 23.00 41.51
N SER A 15 -32.27 23.32 42.06
CA SER A 15 -31.14 23.90 41.32
C SER A 15 -30.56 22.86 40.36
N ILE A 16 -31.00 22.85 39.11
CA ILE A 16 -30.36 22.05 38.05
C ILE A 16 -29.06 22.77 37.65
N GLN A 17 -27.94 22.40 38.27
CA GLN A 17 -26.63 22.67 37.71
C GLN A 17 -26.45 21.75 36.48
N ALA A 18 -26.68 22.31 35.31
CA ALA A 18 -26.23 21.70 34.06
C ALA A 18 -24.70 21.64 34.07
N ARG A 19 -24.14 20.49 34.47
CA ARG A 19 -22.77 20.14 34.08
C ARG A 19 -22.79 19.94 32.57
N ALA A 20 -22.40 20.98 31.83
CA ALA A 20 -21.89 20.80 30.49
C ALA A 20 -20.65 19.90 30.59
N GLN A 21 -20.83 18.60 30.36
CA GLN A 21 -19.71 17.75 29.98
C GLN A 21 -19.22 18.29 28.64
N ASN A 22 -18.12 19.02 28.67
CA ASN A 22 -17.24 19.19 27.51
C ASN A 22 -16.74 17.79 27.12
N ASN A 23 -17.59 17.01 26.45
CA ASN A 23 -17.18 15.85 25.67
C ASN A 23 -16.58 16.37 24.37
N SER A 24 -15.46 17.09 24.46
CA SER A 24 -14.53 17.10 23.34
C SER A 24 -14.14 15.64 23.12
N PRO A 25 -14.37 15.04 21.94
CA PRO A 25 -13.93 13.68 21.68
C PRO A 25 -12.45 13.62 22.00
N LYS A 26 -12.03 12.72 22.90
CA LYS A 26 -10.60 12.47 23.11
C LYS A 26 -9.98 12.27 21.73
N PRO A 27 -8.90 12.99 21.36
CA PRO A 27 -8.20 12.72 20.12
C PRO A 27 -7.90 11.22 20.09
N GLN A 28 -8.50 10.51 19.14
CA GLN A 28 -8.30 9.06 19.05
C GLN A 28 -6.81 8.87 18.76
N LYS A 29 -6.09 8.17 19.64
CA LYS A 29 -4.64 7.90 19.55
C LYS A 29 -4.16 7.62 18.11
N MET A 30 -4.96 6.87 17.35
CA MET A 30 -4.69 6.44 15.98
C MET A 30 -5.05 7.44 14.88
N GLN A 31 -5.67 8.58 15.20
CA GLN A 31 -6.19 9.50 14.18
C GLN A 31 -5.07 10.08 13.31
N TRP A 32 -3.97 10.54 13.93
CA TRP A 32 -2.85 11.08 13.17
C TRP A 32 -2.24 10.01 12.24
N PHE A 33 -2.21 8.76 12.69
CA PHE A 33 -1.68 7.65 11.93
C PHE A 33 -2.57 7.33 10.73
N ALA A 34 -3.89 7.24 10.94
CA ALA A 34 -4.85 7.04 9.87
C ALA A 34 -4.84 8.18 8.83
N ASP A 35 -4.56 9.40 9.27
CA ASP A 35 -4.49 10.59 8.42
C ASP A 35 -3.16 10.74 7.66
N ALA A 36 -2.10 10.09 8.14
CA ALA A 36 -0.73 10.24 7.65
C ALA A 36 -0.49 9.63 6.26
N LYS A 37 -1.05 8.44 6.00
CA LYS A 37 -0.94 7.62 4.76
C LYS A 37 0.46 7.20 4.30
N LEU A 38 1.48 8.01 4.53
CA LEU A 38 2.83 7.81 4.05
C LEU A 38 3.85 8.06 5.16
N GLY A 39 4.68 7.06 5.43
CA GLY A 39 5.86 7.13 6.27
C GLY A 39 7.10 6.65 5.54
N ILE A 40 8.27 7.00 6.08
CA ILE A 40 9.56 6.46 5.61
C ILE A 40 10.16 5.52 6.66
N PHE A 41 10.47 4.29 6.24
CA PHE A 41 11.26 3.35 7.03
C PHE A 41 12.76 3.57 6.72
N ILE A 42 13.62 3.31 7.70
CA ILE A 42 15.06 3.46 7.55
C ILE A 42 15.75 2.27 8.22
N HIS A 43 16.33 1.39 7.40
CA HIS A 43 17.20 0.31 7.86
C HIS A 43 18.67 0.71 7.68
N TRP A 44 19.29 1.08 8.80
CA TRP A 44 20.69 1.49 8.83
C TRP A 44 21.45 0.82 9.98
N GLY A 45 22.66 0.38 9.70
CA GLY A 45 23.51 -0.33 10.66
C GLY A 45 24.79 -0.83 10.02
N ILE A 46 25.58 -1.60 10.78
CA ILE A 46 26.92 -2.04 10.36
C ILE A 46 26.90 -2.92 9.10
N TYR A 47 25.76 -3.58 8.81
CA TYR A 47 25.54 -4.34 7.58
C TYR A 47 25.67 -3.52 6.29
N SER A 48 25.50 -2.20 6.36
CA SER A 48 25.67 -1.29 5.22
C SER A 48 27.13 -1.14 4.76
N VAL A 49 28.12 -1.64 5.53
CA VAL A 49 29.55 -1.53 5.21
C VAL A 49 29.93 -2.45 4.05
N ASN A 50 29.63 -3.74 4.19
CA ASN A 50 29.82 -4.69 3.09
C ASN A 50 28.58 -4.79 2.19
N GLY A 51 27.48 -4.16 2.60
CA GLY A 51 26.22 -4.13 1.86
C GLY A 51 25.57 -5.50 1.79
N ILE A 52 25.40 -6.12 2.95
CA ILE A 52 24.82 -7.45 3.14
C ILE A 52 23.53 -7.36 3.95
N SER A 53 22.78 -8.46 4.02
CA SER A 53 21.55 -8.55 4.80
C SER A 53 21.70 -8.13 6.27
N GLU A 54 20.74 -7.37 6.77
CA GLU A 54 20.67 -6.94 8.16
C GLU A 54 20.51 -8.13 9.12
N SER A 55 21.60 -8.51 9.79
CA SER A 55 21.70 -9.59 10.79
C SER A 55 21.52 -11.01 10.22
N TRP A 56 20.62 -11.18 9.25
CA TRP A 56 20.30 -12.47 8.64
C TRP A 56 21.49 -13.14 7.97
N SER A 57 22.44 -12.37 7.45
CA SER A 57 23.64 -12.92 6.83
C SER A 57 24.46 -13.80 7.78
N PHE A 58 24.56 -13.44 9.07
CA PHE A 58 25.27 -14.28 10.04
C PHE A 58 24.34 -15.28 10.72
N PHE A 59 23.07 -14.91 10.93
CA PHE A 59 22.10 -15.84 11.49
C PHE A 59 21.89 -17.07 10.61
N ASN A 60 21.90 -16.88 9.29
CA ASN A 60 21.83 -17.96 8.30
C ASN A 60 23.20 -18.58 7.97
N ASN A 61 24.26 -18.23 8.70
CA ASN A 61 25.63 -18.73 8.52
C ASN A 61 26.27 -18.43 7.14
N TYR A 62 25.80 -17.44 6.37
CA TYR A 62 26.44 -17.01 5.11
C TYR A 62 27.79 -16.31 5.36
N ILE A 63 27.91 -15.69 6.54
CA ILE A 63 29.15 -15.18 7.10
C ILE A 63 29.20 -15.55 8.59
N ASN A 64 30.38 -15.77 9.16
CA ASN A 64 30.47 -16.00 10.60
C ASN A 64 30.23 -14.69 11.38
N HIS A 65 29.75 -14.82 12.62
CA HIS A 65 29.41 -13.70 13.49
C HIS A 65 30.59 -12.73 13.72
N ASP A 66 31.80 -13.23 13.96
CA ASP A 66 32.97 -12.36 14.18
C ASP A 66 33.27 -11.48 12.95
N ALA A 67 33.19 -12.06 11.76
CA ALA A 67 33.39 -11.34 10.51
C ALA A 67 32.25 -10.34 10.24
N TYR A 68 31.01 -10.69 10.61
CA TYR A 68 29.89 -9.77 10.55
C TYR A 68 30.09 -8.57 11.47
N MET A 69 30.47 -8.81 12.74
CA MET A 69 30.67 -7.76 13.74
C MET A 69 31.87 -6.86 13.44
N LYS A 70 32.92 -7.37 12.76
CA LYS A 70 34.07 -6.58 12.29
C LYS A 70 33.68 -5.43 11.34
N GLN A 71 32.50 -5.48 10.72
CA GLN A 71 31.98 -4.35 9.94
C GLN A 71 31.84 -3.07 10.76
N SER A 72 31.69 -3.16 12.09
CA SER A 72 31.64 -1.97 12.95
C SER A 72 32.85 -1.06 12.77
N ALA A 73 34.02 -1.60 12.43
CA ALA A 73 35.24 -0.85 12.14
C ALA A 73 35.19 -0.04 10.82
N GLY A 74 34.27 -0.37 9.91
CA GLY A 74 34.02 0.38 8.68
C GLY A 74 32.76 1.26 8.70
N PHE A 75 31.95 1.16 9.76
CA PHE A 75 30.72 1.93 9.90
C PHE A 75 31.02 3.31 10.49
N GLY A 76 31.31 4.29 9.61
CA GLY A 76 31.87 5.60 9.96
C GLY A 76 30.87 6.76 10.08
N ALA A 77 29.73 6.73 9.37
CA ALA A 77 28.72 7.79 9.39
C ALA A 77 29.28 9.22 9.13
N GLU A 78 30.42 9.36 8.45
CA GLU A 78 31.14 10.62 8.26
C GLU A 78 30.35 11.68 7.46
N ASN A 79 29.48 11.22 6.57
CA ASN A 79 28.57 12.01 5.74
C ASN A 79 27.13 11.99 6.25
N TYR A 80 26.89 11.47 7.46
CA TYR A 80 25.58 11.50 8.09
C TYR A 80 25.16 12.93 8.41
N ARG A 81 24.09 13.39 7.77
CA ARG A 81 23.50 14.73 7.96
C ARG A 81 22.00 14.59 8.27
N PRO A 82 21.62 14.48 9.56
CA PRO A 82 20.22 14.19 9.95
C PRO A 82 19.22 15.22 9.41
N GLN A 83 19.60 16.49 9.35
CA GLN A 83 18.76 17.54 8.79
C GLN A 83 18.47 17.30 7.30
N GLU A 84 19.44 16.81 6.52
CA GLU A 84 19.26 16.49 5.10
C GLU A 84 18.34 15.29 4.91
N TRP A 85 18.50 14.24 5.73
CA TRP A 85 17.59 13.09 5.74
C TRP A 85 16.16 13.54 6.03
N VAL A 86 15.96 14.32 7.10
CA VAL A 86 14.64 14.83 7.49
C VAL A 86 14.04 15.74 6.42
N ASN A 87 14.86 16.56 5.75
CA ASN A 87 14.40 17.39 4.64
C ASN A 87 13.93 16.53 3.45
N LEU A 88 14.65 15.46 3.13
CA LEU A 88 14.27 14.53 2.06
C LEU A 88 12.98 13.77 2.41
N ILE A 89 12.87 13.26 3.64
CA ILE A 89 11.67 12.57 4.15
C ILE A 89 10.46 13.50 4.13
N LYS A 90 10.59 14.73 4.65
CA LYS A 90 9.50 15.71 4.60
C LYS A 90 9.17 16.11 3.15
N GLY A 91 10.20 16.23 2.32
CA GLY A 91 10.09 16.56 0.90
C GLY A 91 9.36 15.51 0.09
N SER A 92 9.42 14.22 0.47
CA SER A 92 8.66 13.15 -0.18
C SER A 92 7.15 13.21 0.11
N GLY A 93 6.75 14.00 1.11
CA GLY A 93 5.37 14.10 1.60
C GLY A 93 5.07 13.18 2.77
N ALA A 94 6.02 12.39 3.26
CA ALA A 94 5.80 11.57 4.45
C ALA A 94 5.39 12.42 5.67
N LYS A 95 4.61 11.84 6.57
CA LYS A 95 4.16 12.48 7.82
C LYS A 95 4.85 11.92 9.06
N TYR A 96 5.59 10.84 8.90
CA TYR A 96 6.34 10.16 9.95
C TYR A 96 7.54 9.43 9.37
N ALA A 97 8.49 9.08 10.22
CA ALA A 97 9.59 8.19 9.89
C ALA A 97 9.81 7.18 11.01
N VAL A 98 10.24 5.97 10.65
CA VAL A 98 10.61 4.88 11.56
C VAL A 98 12.06 4.52 11.25
N ILE A 99 12.95 4.59 12.24
CA ILE A 99 14.37 4.24 12.07
C ILE A 99 14.74 3.04 12.95
N THR A 100 15.53 2.11 12.41
CA THR A 100 16.13 1.01 13.18
C THR A 100 17.01 1.55 14.30
N THR A 101 16.53 1.50 15.55
CA THR A 101 17.39 1.87 16.69
C THR A 101 18.39 0.77 16.99
N LYS A 102 17.97 -0.49 16.82
CA LYS A 102 18.74 -1.72 16.95
C LYS A 102 18.04 -2.80 16.11
N HIS A 103 18.78 -3.52 15.27
CA HIS A 103 18.28 -4.69 14.54
C HIS A 103 18.62 -5.99 15.31
N HIS A 104 18.33 -7.17 14.75
CA HIS A 104 18.60 -8.45 15.40
C HIS A 104 20.09 -8.68 15.73
N ASP A 105 21.01 -7.98 15.05
CA ASP A 105 22.46 -8.01 15.31
C ASP A 105 22.85 -7.42 16.69
N GLY A 106 21.95 -6.69 17.35
CA GLY A 106 22.19 -6.13 18.66
C GLY A 106 22.95 -4.80 18.70
N VAL A 107 23.34 -4.23 17.55
CA VAL A 107 24.11 -2.98 17.50
C VAL A 107 23.17 -1.78 17.65
N ALA A 108 23.19 -1.15 18.82
CA ALA A 108 22.40 0.05 19.08
C ALA A 108 23.00 1.29 18.38
N LEU A 109 22.17 1.99 17.61
CA LEU A 109 22.51 3.27 16.97
C LEU A 109 22.49 4.46 17.94
N TRP A 110 22.13 4.24 19.21
CA TRP A 110 22.21 5.25 20.27
C TRP A 110 23.16 4.80 21.38
N ASP A 111 23.54 5.74 22.24
CA ASP A 111 24.37 5.47 23.41
C ASP A 111 23.57 4.81 24.54
N SER A 112 23.23 3.54 24.36
CA SER A 112 22.54 2.76 25.38
C SER A 112 23.42 2.53 26.61
N LYS A 113 22.83 2.66 27.80
CA LYS A 113 23.49 2.43 29.10
C LYS A 113 23.15 1.07 29.70
N ALA A 114 22.36 0.26 29.00
CA ALA A 114 22.11 -1.11 29.39
C ALA A 114 23.43 -1.90 29.46
N SER A 115 23.55 -2.78 30.46
CA SER A 115 24.77 -3.55 30.69
C SER A 115 25.15 -4.38 29.46
N LYS A 116 26.43 -4.37 29.07
CA LYS A 116 26.98 -5.08 27.89
C LYS A 116 26.37 -4.67 26.54
N ALA A 117 25.67 -3.53 26.44
CA ALA A 117 25.15 -3.05 25.16
C ALA A 117 26.28 -2.80 24.15
N THR A 118 26.12 -3.35 22.94
CA THR A 118 26.96 -2.96 21.79
C THR A 118 26.35 -1.71 21.17
N THR A 119 27.13 -0.66 21.03
CA THR A 119 26.67 0.65 20.54
C THR A 119 27.62 1.21 19.51
N THR A 120 27.09 1.99 18.57
CA THR A 120 27.89 2.75 17.58
C THR A 120 28.86 3.74 18.24
N LEU A 121 28.47 4.37 19.36
CA LEU A 121 29.36 5.24 20.13
C LEU A 121 30.63 4.52 20.62
N ASN A 122 30.47 3.31 21.17
CA ASN A 122 31.58 2.63 21.88
C ASN A 122 32.28 1.57 21.03
N HIS A 123 31.64 1.07 19.96
CA HIS A 123 32.09 -0.14 19.26
C HIS A 123 32.15 -0.02 17.73
N SER A 124 31.85 1.14 17.14
CA SER A 124 32.01 1.38 15.70
C SER A 124 32.96 2.53 15.39
N ALA A 125 33.35 2.67 14.12
CA ALA A 125 34.17 3.78 13.64
C ALA A 125 33.46 5.15 13.74
N ALA A 126 32.12 5.16 13.70
CA ALA A 126 31.31 6.37 13.83
C ALA A 126 31.49 7.08 15.18
N ARG A 127 31.73 6.34 16.27
CA ARG A 127 31.98 6.90 17.61
C ARG A 127 30.99 8.00 18.02
N THR A 128 29.71 7.83 17.68
CA THR A 128 28.66 8.81 17.97
C THR A 128 27.30 8.15 18.22
N ASP A 129 26.41 8.86 18.91
CA ASP A 129 24.96 8.56 18.97
C ASP A 129 24.29 9.10 17.71
N LEU A 130 23.65 8.22 16.94
CA LEU A 130 23.04 8.53 15.64
C LEU A 130 21.53 8.80 15.76
N ILE A 131 20.86 8.26 16.79
CA ILE A 131 19.41 8.41 16.96
C ILE A 131 19.05 9.77 17.55
N THR A 132 19.82 10.28 18.52
CA THR A 132 19.53 11.58 19.16
C THR A 132 19.43 12.73 18.17
N PRO A 133 20.43 12.98 17.29
CA PRO A 133 20.34 14.08 16.36
C PRO A 133 19.24 13.85 15.30
N PHE A 134 18.99 12.62 14.85
CA PHE A 134 17.86 12.32 13.96
C PHE A 134 16.51 12.71 14.57
N VAL A 135 16.22 12.22 15.77
CA VAL A 135 14.95 12.48 16.47
C VAL A 135 14.79 13.98 16.76
N SER A 136 15.88 14.68 17.07
CA SER A 136 15.85 16.14 17.25
C SER A 136 15.37 16.84 15.98
N GLU A 137 15.96 16.52 14.83
CA GLU A 137 15.59 17.11 13.54
C GLU A 137 14.17 16.70 13.10
N LEU A 138 13.79 15.45 13.32
CA LEU A 138 12.46 14.95 13.00
C LEU A 138 11.38 15.74 13.76
N LYS A 139 11.57 15.95 15.07
CA LYS A 139 10.67 16.77 15.90
C LYS A 139 10.64 18.23 15.47
N LYS A 140 11.79 18.85 15.18
CA LYS A 140 11.86 20.23 14.67
C LYS A 140 11.07 20.39 13.37
N SER A 141 11.06 19.37 12.52
CA SER A 141 10.37 19.40 11.23
C SER A 141 8.83 19.26 11.33
N GLY A 142 8.32 18.81 12.47
CA GLY A 142 6.90 18.50 12.71
C GLY A 142 6.48 17.09 12.27
N LEU A 143 7.41 16.25 11.83
CA LEU A 143 7.15 14.85 11.53
C LEU A 143 6.95 14.03 12.81
N LYS A 144 6.09 13.02 12.74
CA LYS A 144 5.86 12.08 13.82
C LYS A 144 7.06 11.14 13.97
N THR A 145 7.45 10.89 15.22
CA THR A 145 8.66 10.13 15.55
C THR A 145 8.34 8.65 15.76
N GLY A 146 8.80 7.82 14.83
CA GLY A 146 8.79 6.37 14.95
C GLY A 146 10.18 5.81 15.22
N LEU A 147 10.25 4.77 16.05
CA LEU A 147 11.48 4.03 16.32
C LEU A 147 11.21 2.54 16.11
N TYR A 148 12.07 1.86 15.37
CA TYR A 148 12.06 0.41 15.27
C TYR A 148 12.93 -0.19 16.38
N PHE A 149 12.49 -1.31 16.95
CA PHE A 149 13.22 -2.05 17.97
C PHE A 149 13.07 -3.56 17.75
N SER A 150 14.19 -4.23 17.52
CA SER A 150 14.25 -5.68 17.49
C SER A 150 14.16 -6.28 18.90
N LEU A 151 13.19 -7.17 19.13
CA LEU A 151 13.07 -7.96 20.36
C LEU A 151 14.25 -8.93 20.50
N PRO A 152 14.61 -9.74 19.48
CA PRO A 152 15.85 -10.51 19.48
C PRO A 152 17.10 -9.65 19.57
N ASP A 153 18.13 -10.23 20.16
CA ASP A 153 19.48 -9.69 20.13
C ASP A 153 20.44 -10.88 19.99
N TRP A 154 20.63 -11.32 18.74
CA TRP A 154 21.42 -12.50 18.44
C TRP A 154 22.89 -12.34 18.86
N SER A 155 23.39 -11.12 19.11
CA SER A 155 24.74 -10.91 19.63
C SER A 155 24.83 -10.85 21.15
N TYR A 156 23.72 -10.64 21.87
CA TYR A 156 23.75 -10.50 23.32
C TYR A 156 24.09 -11.85 23.99
N PRO A 157 25.10 -11.89 24.90
CA PRO A 157 25.56 -13.16 25.47
C PRO A 157 24.50 -13.95 26.22
N ASP A 158 23.52 -13.27 26.80
CA ASP A 158 22.45 -13.89 27.59
C ASP A 158 21.13 -14.01 26.79
N TYR A 159 21.15 -13.83 25.47
CA TYR A 159 20.05 -14.25 24.59
C TYR A 159 20.23 -15.73 24.20
N ASP A 160 19.15 -16.50 24.17
CA ASP A 160 19.22 -17.95 24.02
C ASP A 160 19.50 -18.39 22.58
N ILE A 161 18.99 -17.69 21.57
CA ILE A 161 19.23 -18.00 20.15
C ILE A 161 20.45 -17.22 19.63
N PHE A 162 21.34 -17.89 18.88
CA PHE A 162 22.52 -17.25 18.27
C PHE A 162 22.48 -17.23 16.76
N THR A 163 22.27 -18.39 16.15
CA THR A 163 22.08 -18.54 14.71
C THR A 163 20.91 -19.48 14.48
N ARG A 164 20.46 -19.60 13.22
CA ARG A 164 19.37 -20.50 12.84
C ARG A 164 19.57 -21.94 13.31
N GLU A 165 20.82 -22.39 13.41
CA GLU A 165 21.18 -23.75 13.79
C GLU A 165 21.71 -23.88 15.22
N ARG A 166 21.95 -22.74 15.90
CA ARG A 166 22.62 -22.74 17.20
C ARG A 166 21.84 -21.96 18.25
N LYS A 167 21.38 -22.71 19.25
CA LYS A 167 20.93 -22.19 20.54
C LYS A 167 22.08 -22.22 21.56
N ARG A 168 22.19 -21.20 22.38
CA ARG A 168 23.16 -21.08 23.48
C ARG A 168 22.73 -21.88 24.71
N TYR A 169 21.43 -21.89 25.02
CA TYR A 169 20.86 -22.59 26.19
C TYR A 169 19.34 -22.74 26.07
N ASP A 170 18.71 -23.49 26.98
CA ASP A 170 17.26 -23.58 27.11
C ASP A 170 16.80 -22.68 28.26
N ILE A 171 15.86 -21.75 27.99
CA ILE A 171 15.41 -20.76 28.97
C ILE A 171 14.77 -21.39 30.22
N ASN A 172 14.21 -22.60 30.12
CA ASN A 172 13.65 -23.31 31.27
C ASN A 172 14.74 -23.89 32.18
N LYS A 173 15.95 -24.14 31.62
CA LYS A 173 17.10 -24.67 32.36
C LYS A 173 17.97 -23.56 32.93
N GLU A 174 18.05 -22.40 32.27
CA GLU A 174 18.81 -21.23 32.72
C GLU A 174 17.95 -19.94 32.80
N PRO A 175 16.87 -19.92 33.60
CA PRO A 175 15.93 -18.79 33.62
C PRO A 175 16.57 -17.47 34.07
N LYS A 176 17.59 -17.52 34.95
CA LYS A 176 18.33 -16.31 35.38
C LYS A 176 19.07 -15.62 34.24
N ARG A 177 19.53 -16.39 33.25
CA ARG A 177 20.23 -15.86 32.08
C ARG A 177 19.23 -15.14 31.18
N TRP A 178 18.07 -15.76 30.94
CA TRP A 178 16.94 -15.12 30.26
C TRP A 178 16.48 -13.85 30.97
N ASP A 179 16.28 -13.88 32.29
CA ASP A 179 15.89 -12.71 33.09
C ASP A 179 16.90 -11.55 32.97
N THR A 180 18.19 -11.87 32.81
CA THR A 180 19.24 -10.87 32.58
C THR A 180 19.06 -10.18 31.22
N PHE A 181 18.79 -10.95 30.17
CA PHE A 181 18.49 -10.40 28.85
C PHE A 181 17.17 -9.60 28.84
N VAL A 182 16.13 -10.13 29.48
CA VAL A 182 14.84 -9.43 29.62
C VAL A 182 15.02 -8.09 30.34
N SER A 183 15.84 -8.05 31.38
CA SER A 183 16.17 -6.81 32.09
C SER A 183 16.98 -5.84 31.21
N TYR A 184 17.89 -6.36 30.39
CA TYR A 184 18.69 -5.57 29.44
C TYR A 184 17.81 -4.85 28.42
N TYR A 185 16.95 -5.57 27.68
CA TYR A 185 16.17 -4.93 26.63
C TYR A 185 15.05 -4.04 27.20
N HIS A 186 14.50 -4.36 28.39
CA HIS A 186 13.61 -3.44 29.11
C HIS A 186 14.28 -2.12 29.47
N ALA A 187 15.56 -2.15 29.88
CA ALA A 187 16.33 -0.94 30.15
C ALA A 187 16.50 -0.10 28.86
N GLN A 188 16.81 -0.75 27.74
CA GLN A 188 16.88 -0.09 26.43
C GLN A 188 15.55 0.59 26.05
N LEU A 189 14.43 -0.11 26.19
CA LEU A 189 13.10 0.47 25.90
C LEU A 189 12.75 1.64 26.81
N LYS A 190 13.14 1.57 28.09
CA LYS A 190 12.98 2.69 29.03
C LYS A 190 13.83 3.89 28.62
N GLU A 191 15.05 3.68 28.15
CA GLU A 191 15.92 4.75 27.61
C GLU A 191 15.29 5.42 26.39
N LEU A 192 14.92 4.63 25.37
CA LEU A 192 14.29 5.12 24.14
C LEU A 192 13.02 5.90 24.44
N SER A 193 12.14 5.32 25.27
CA SER A 193 10.89 5.96 25.70
C SER A 193 11.15 7.27 26.43
N SER A 194 12.04 7.28 27.42
CA SER A 194 12.29 8.47 28.27
C SER A 194 13.00 9.58 27.53
N LYS A 195 14.03 9.24 26.73
CA LYS A 195 14.90 10.20 26.02
C LYS A 195 14.21 10.76 24.77
N TYR A 196 13.51 9.92 24.02
CA TYR A 196 12.97 10.29 22.72
C TYR A 196 11.46 10.48 22.71
N ASN A 197 10.70 9.93 23.66
CA ASN A 197 9.23 10.05 23.72
C ASN A 197 8.57 9.86 22.33
N PRO A 198 8.77 8.71 21.68
CA PRO A 198 8.31 8.49 20.30
C PRO A 198 6.78 8.47 20.22
N ASP A 199 6.26 8.84 19.05
CA ASP A 199 4.83 8.71 18.71
C ASP A 199 4.48 7.27 18.35
N LEU A 200 5.43 6.51 17.78
CA LEU A 200 5.27 5.13 17.33
C LEU A 200 6.49 4.28 17.71
N LEU A 201 6.26 3.06 18.18
CA LEU A 201 7.29 2.03 18.33
C LEU A 201 6.93 0.82 17.46
N TRP A 202 7.88 0.43 16.61
CA TRP A 202 7.73 -0.65 15.65
C TRP A 202 8.60 -1.83 16.12
N PHE A 203 7.98 -2.86 16.69
CA PHE A 203 8.67 -4.06 17.16
C PHE A 203 8.86 -5.07 16.06
N ASP A 204 9.87 -5.92 16.24
CA ASP A 204 10.14 -7.03 15.34
C ASP A 204 10.75 -8.21 16.07
N GLY A 205 10.65 -9.41 15.49
CA GLY A 205 11.20 -10.64 16.07
C GLY A 205 10.34 -11.27 17.16
N ASP A 206 9.04 -11.00 17.18
CA ASP A 206 8.11 -11.57 18.15
C ASP A 206 7.96 -13.09 18.00
N TRP A 207 8.26 -13.66 16.83
CA TRP A 207 8.12 -15.08 16.52
C TRP A 207 9.06 -16.02 17.29
N GLU A 208 10.16 -15.54 17.87
CA GLU A 208 11.14 -16.41 18.55
C GLU A 208 10.70 -16.86 19.95
N HIS A 209 9.81 -16.10 20.61
CA HIS A 209 9.34 -16.39 21.97
C HIS A 209 7.87 -16.01 22.17
N THR A 210 7.24 -16.58 23.21
CA THR A 210 5.86 -16.24 23.52
C THR A 210 5.72 -14.82 24.08
N PRO A 211 4.53 -14.20 24.00
CA PRO A 211 4.27 -12.89 24.60
C PRO A 211 4.57 -12.83 26.10
N GLU A 212 4.39 -13.94 26.81
CA GLU A 212 4.71 -14.11 28.24
C GLU A 212 6.22 -14.12 28.49
N GLU A 213 6.98 -14.88 27.68
CA GLU A 213 8.44 -14.91 27.74
C GLU A 213 9.05 -13.53 27.43
N TRP A 214 8.48 -12.85 26.43
CA TRP A 214 8.78 -11.45 26.13
C TRP A 214 8.29 -10.48 27.19
N GLN A 215 7.50 -10.87 28.21
CA GLN A 215 6.90 -9.96 29.18
C GLN A 215 6.18 -8.75 28.52
N SER A 216 5.46 -8.99 27.43
CA SER A 216 4.87 -7.94 26.57
C SER A 216 3.98 -6.94 27.35
N ASN A 217 3.28 -7.39 28.39
CA ASN A 217 2.50 -6.54 29.30
C ASN A 217 3.36 -5.49 30.03
N LYS A 218 4.57 -5.89 30.46
CA LYS A 218 5.52 -5.02 31.15
C LYS A 218 6.17 -4.04 30.17
N VAL A 219 6.54 -4.52 28.98
CA VAL A 219 7.00 -3.67 27.87
C VAL A 219 5.99 -2.56 27.58
N HIS A 220 4.73 -2.92 27.34
CA HIS A 220 3.65 -1.97 27.10
C HIS A 220 3.51 -0.94 28.25
N SER A 221 3.62 -1.38 29.50
CA SER A 221 3.59 -0.50 30.67
C SER A 221 4.77 0.48 30.71
N ILE A 222 5.98 0.04 30.38
CA ILE A 222 7.18 0.90 30.30
C ILE A 222 6.98 2.01 29.27
N LEU A 223 6.44 1.67 28.10
CA LEU A 223 6.24 2.63 27.02
C LEU A 223 5.16 3.66 27.37
N LYS A 224 4.02 3.20 27.90
CA LYS A 224 2.89 4.08 28.24
C LYS A 224 3.13 4.96 29.45
N ALA A 225 4.07 4.59 30.33
CA ALA A 225 4.45 5.43 31.46
C ALA A 225 4.94 6.82 31.01
N LYS A 226 5.61 6.92 29.85
CA LYS A 226 6.08 8.19 29.30
C LYS A 226 5.11 8.78 28.27
N ASN A 227 4.61 7.96 27.36
CA ASN A 227 3.64 8.38 26.34
C ASN A 227 2.40 7.47 26.37
N PRO A 228 1.31 7.86 27.06
CA PRO A 228 0.08 7.08 27.10
C PRO A 228 -0.58 6.85 25.73
N ASN A 229 -0.20 7.65 24.72
CA ASN A 229 -0.72 7.60 23.36
C ASN A 229 0.28 6.98 22.36
N ILE A 230 1.36 6.34 22.80
CA ILE A 230 2.33 5.70 21.90
C ILE A 230 1.67 4.61 21.06
N ILE A 231 1.81 4.67 19.74
CA ILE A 231 1.33 3.65 18.80
C ILE A 231 2.32 2.48 18.76
N ILE A 232 1.82 1.24 18.78
CA ILE A 232 2.60 0.01 18.73
C ILE A 232 2.07 -0.85 17.57
N ASN A 233 2.96 -1.46 16.79
CA ASN A 233 2.57 -2.35 15.70
C ASN A 233 2.08 -3.73 16.21
N ALA A 234 1.55 -4.56 15.32
CA ALA A 234 1.05 -5.90 15.65
C ALA A 234 2.09 -6.86 16.28
N ARG A 235 3.40 -6.58 16.16
CA ARG A 235 4.50 -7.45 16.60
C ARG A 235 4.92 -7.25 18.07
N LEU A 236 3.97 -6.81 18.90
CA LEU A 236 4.01 -6.96 20.37
C LEU A 236 2.74 -7.70 20.84
N ASP A 237 2.29 -8.63 20.00
CA ASP A 237 1.11 -9.50 20.19
C ASP A 237 -0.14 -8.72 20.64
N GLN A 238 -0.67 -9.00 21.83
CA GLN A 238 -1.91 -8.43 22.39
C GLN A 238 -1.94 -6.90 22.51
N HIS A 239 -0.81 -6.21 22.30
CA HIS A 239 -0.70 -4.75 22.46
C HIS A 239 -0.60 -3.98 21.14
N GLY A 240 -0.72 -4.64 20.00
CA GLY A 240 -0.67 -4.00 18.69
C GLY A 240 -1.90 -3.16 18.34
N ASP A 241 -1.69 -1.94 17.86
CA ASP A 241 -2.76 -1.01 17.48
C ASP A 241 -3.16 -1.10 15.98
N TYR A 242 -2.33 -1.72 15.14
CA TYR A 242 -2.53 -1.82 13.69
C TYR A 242 -1.86 -3.07 13.08
N GLU A 243 -2.41 -3.59 11.99
CA GLU A 243 -1.83 -4.73 11.25
C GLU A 243 -0.64 -4.30 10.37
N THR A 244 0.34 -5.18 10.20
CA THR A 244 1.59 -4.90 9.44
C THR A 244 1.83 -5.92 8.33
N PRO A 245 1.07 -5.90 7.21
CA PRO A 245 1.49 -6.61 6.01
C PRO A 245 2.88 -6.15 5.59
N GLU A 246 3.72 -7.07 5.16
CA GLU A 246 5.11 -6.79 4.76
C GLU A 246 5.35 -7.35 3.35
N GLN A 247 5.91 -6.52 2.46
CA GLN A 247 6.27 -6.83 1.06
C GLN A 247 5.10 -7.20 0.13
N GLY A 248 4.18 -8.06 0.57
CA GLY A 248 2.98 -8.45 -0.14
C GLY A 248 1.94 -7.33 -0.14
N VAL A 249 1.75 -6.67 -1.28
CA VAL A 249 0.67 -5.68 -1.43
C VAL A 249 -0.68 -6.40 -1.31
N PRO A 250 -1.54 -6.03 -0.34
CA PRO A 250 -2.83 -6.69 -0.17
C PRO A 250 -3.70 -6.58 -1.43
N THR A 251 -4.30 -7.69 -1.84
CA THR A 251 -5.33 -7.73 -2.91
C THR A 251 -6.73 -7.51 -2.34
N VAL A 252 -6.89 -7.69 -1.03
CA VAL A 252 -8.10 -7.42 -0.27
C VAL A 252 -7.75 -6.53 0.91
N ARG A 253 -8.70 -5.67 1.30
CA ARG A 253 -8.51 -4.80 2.47
C ARG A 253 -8.20 -5.65 3.71
N PRO A 254 -7.11 -5.38 4.44
CA PRO A 254 -6.83 -6.01 5.72
C PRO A 254 -7.98 -5.81 6.73
N GLN A 255 -8.18 -6.78 7.62
CA GLN A 255 -9.32 -6.78 8.55
C GLN A 255 -9.15 -5.74 9.67
N GLY A 256 -7.90 -5.44 10.02
CA GLY A 256 -7.59 -4.39 10.99
C GLY A 256 -8.15 -3.04 10.55
N LYS A 257 -8.77 -2.31 11.51
CA LYS A 257 -9.25 -0.95 11.26
C LYS A 257 -8.13 -0.04 10.75
N TYR A 258 -6.94 -0.21 11.31
CA TYR A 258 -5.71 0.45 10.91
C TYR A 258 -4.70 -0.62 10.48
N TRP A 259 -3.96 -0.33 9.43
CA TRP A 259 -2.91 -1.20 8.93
C TRP A 259 -1.90 -0.38 8.12
N GLU A 260 -0.68 -0.91 8.00
CA GLU A 260 0.42 -0.29 7.29
C GLU A 260 1.22 -1.35 6.54
N LEU A 261 1.41 -1.15 5.24
CA LEU A 261 2.32 -1.94 4.43
C LEU A 261 3.74 -1.40 4.59
N CYS A 262 4.65 -2.19 5.15
CA CYS A 262 6.08 -1.91 5.04
C CYS A 262 6.63 -2.49 3.73
N TYR A 263 7.41 -1.69 3.01
CA TYR A 263 7.72 -1.95 1.60
C TYR A 263 9.09 -1.41 1.20
N THR A 264 9.92 -2.23 0.56
CA THR A 264 11.24 -1.83 0.06
C THR A 264 11.17 -1.23 -1.34
N MET A 265 12.11 -0.35 -1.67
CA MET A 265 12.24 0.19 -3.03
C MET A 265 12.82 -0.84 -4.00
N ASN A 266 13.79 -1.62 -3.57
CA ASN A 266 14.39 -2.76 -4.27
C ASN A 266 14.04 -4.07 -3.52
N ASP A 267 14.90 -5.09 -3.54
CA ASP A 267 14.65 -6.38 -2.87
C ASP A 267 15.26 -6.45 -1.46
N SER A 268 15.87 -5.36 -0.97
CA SER A 268 16.58 -5.30 0.31
C SER A 268 16.05 -4.19 1.24
N TRP A 269 16.07 -4.42 2.56
CA TRP A 269 15.84 -3.36 3.55
C TRP A 269 17.12 -2.55 3.79
N GLY A 270 18.21 -3.23 4.19
CA GLY A 270 19.53 -2.61 4.30
C GLY A 270 20.11 -2.21 2.94
N TYR A 271 21.09 -1.29 2.95
CA TYR A 271 21.83 -0.94 1.74
C TYR A 271 22.55 -2.17 1.16
N GLN A 272 22.20 -2.57 -0.05
CA GLN A 272 22.93 -3.59 -0.83
C GLN A 272 23.38 -3.00 -2.17
N PRO A 273 24.69 -2.80 -2.41
CA PRO A 273 25.18 -2.09 -3.59
C PRO A 273 24.98 -2.83 -4.92
N TYR A 274 24.73 -4.15 -4.86
CA TYR A 274 24.50 -5.00 -6.03
C TYR A 274 23.01 -5.31 -6.27
N ASP A 275 22.12 -4.88 -5.38
CA ASP A 275 20.69 -4.93 -5.60
C ASP A 275 20.24 -3.68 -6.39
N SER A 276 20.26 -3.81 -7.71
CA SER A 276 19.81 -2.79 -8.65
C SER A 276 18.34 -2.95 -9.06
N HIS A 277 17.58 -3.87 -8.45
CA HIS A 277 16.21 -4.19 -8.86
C HIS A 277 15.19 -3.23 -8.24
N TYR A 278 15.40 -1.93 -8.50
CA TYR A 278 14.55 -0.86 -7.99
C TYR A 278 13.22 -0.78 -8.73
N LYS A 279 12.14 -0.71 -7.96
CA LYS A 279 10.81 -0.32 -8.45
C LYS A 279 10.86 1.12 -8.96
N SER A 280 10.14 1.38 -10.05
CA SER A 280 10.00 2.74 -10.56
C SER A 280 9.15 3.62 -9.62
N SER A 281 9.30 4.94 -9.70
CA SER A 281 8.46 5.90 -8.98
C SER A 281 6.97 5.68 -9.25
N ASN A 282 6.60 5.32 -10.49
CA ASN A 282 5.23 4.97 -10.88
C ASN A 282 4.69 3.79 -10.06
N MET A 283 5.47 2.70 -9.94
CA MET A 283 5.09 1.53 -9.16
C MET A 283 4.88 1.89 -7.69
N ILE A 284 5.80 2.66 -7.09
CA ILE A 284 5.69 3.11 -5.69
C ILE A 284 4.45 3.98 -5.46
N ILE A 285 4.17 4.94 -6.36
CA ILE A 285 2.99 5.81 -6.26
C ILE A 285 1.71 4.97 -6.36
N ARG A 286 1.66 3.98 -7.26
CA ARG A 286 0.50 3.09 -7.40
C ARG A 286 0.30 2.20 -6.17
N THR A 287 1.39 1.72 -5.56
CA THR A 287 1.31 1.00 -4.26
C THR A 287 0.80 1.90 -3.14
N LEU A 288 1.19 3.18 -3.10
CA LEU A 288 0.62 4.15 -2.16
C LEU A 288 -0.89 4.33 -2.41
N VAL A 289 -1.30 4.45 -3.67
CA VAL A 289 -2.72 4.53 -4.05
C VAL A 289 -3.50 3.27 -3.66
N ASP A 290 -2.93 2.08 -3.81
CA ASP A 290 -3.53 0.84 -3.32
C ASP A 290 -3.80 0.91 -1.81
N CYS A 291 -2.79 1.33 -1.03
CA CYS A 291 -2.92 1.47 0.42
C CYS A 291 -4.03 2.47 0.78
N ILE A 292 -4.01 3.65 0.17
CA ILE A 292 -5.03 4.70 0.37
C ILE A 292 -6.43 4.16 0.04
N SER A 293 -6.58 3.46 -1.08
CA SER A 293 -7.89 2.95 -1.53
C SER A 293 -8.51 1.93 -0.57
N MET A 294 -7.66 1.19 0.14
CA MET A 294 -8.03 0.23 1.18
C MET A 294 -7.95 0.84 2.61
N GLY A 295 -7.70 2.15 2.72
CA GLY A 295 -7.71 2.91 3.97
C GLY A 295 -6.47 2.75 4.86
N GLY A 296 -5.38 2.16 4.36
CA GLY A 296 -4.13 1.96 5.10
C GLY A 296 -3.04 2.97 4.79
N ASN A 297 -1.86 2.69 5.35
CA ASN A 297 -0.65 3.46 5.16
C ASN A 297 0.41 2.68 4.37
N LEU A 298 1.30 3.39 3.69
CA LEU A 298 2.54 2.88 3.15
C LEU A 298 3.71 3.37 4.01
N LEU A 299 4.52 2.45 4.50
CA LEU A 299 5.81 2.72 5.12
C LEU A 299 6.92 2.28 4.16
N LEU A 300 7.42 3.24 3.37
CA LEU A 300 8.39 3.01 2.31
C LEU A 300 9.81 3.08 2.85
N ASP A 301 10.58 2.03 2.64
CA ASP A 301 11.93 1.90 3.18
C ASP A 301 13.02 2.60 2.35
N ILE A 302 14.05 3.06 3.06
CA ILE A 302 15.37 3.39 2.52
C ILE A 302 16.46 2.67 3.32
N GLY A 303 17.50 2.24 2.60
CA GLY A 303 18.73 1.70 3.18
C GLY A 303 19.92 2.65 2.92
N PRO A 304 20.30 3.51 3.90
CA PRO A 304 21.46 4.38 3.77
C PRO A 304 22.80 3.62 3.80
N LYS A 305 23.82 4.20 3.16
CA LYS A 305 25.19 3.66 3.13
C LYS A 305 25.89 3.82 4.48
N ALA A 306 26.97 3.08 4.71
CA ALA A 306 27.75 3.14 5.96
C ALA A 306 28.28 4.54 6.32
N ASP A 307 28.55 5.38 5.31
CA ASP A 307 29.00 6.76 5.52
C ASP A 307 27.85 7.72 5.88
N GLY A 308 26.59 7.27 5.82
CA GLY A 308 25.40 8.07 6.12
C GLY A 308 24.79 8.79 4.93
N THR A 309 25.28 8.57 3.70
CA THR A 309 24.61 9.03 2.47
C THR A 309 23.47 8.08 2.06
N ILE A 310 22.44 8.62 1.41
CA ILE A 310 21.33 7.84 0.86
C ILE A 310 21.63 7.54 -0.62
N ALA A 311 21.34 6.32 -1.08
CA ALA A 311 21.60 5.94 -2.47
C ALA A 311 20.88 6.86 -3.49
N PRO A 312 21.50 7.26 -4.61
CA PRO A 312 20.90 8.18 -5.57
C PRO A 312 19.54 7.73 -6.10
N GLU A 313 19.34 6.43 -6.28
CA GLU A 313 18.09 5.79 -6.71
C GLU A 313 16.97 6.06 -5.70
N GLN A 314 17.25 5.84 -4.41
CA GLN A 314 16.33 6.11 -3.31
C GLN A 314 16.01 7.62 -3.21
N VAL A 315 17.02 8.48 -3.34
CA VAL A 315 16.82 9.95 -3.37
C VAL A 315 15.91 10.37 -4.52
N LYS A 316 16.11 9.79 -5.72
CA LYS A 316 15.27 10.06 -6.89
C LYS A 316 13.83 9.65 -6.64
N ILE A 317 13.58 8.44 -6.15
CA ILE A 317 12.24 7.94 -5.84
C ILE A 317 11.54 8.83 -4.81
N LEU A 318 12.22 9.23 -3.73
CA LEU A 318 11.63 10.12 -2.72
C LEU A 318 11.30 11.52 -3.27
N LYS A 319 12.13 12.06 -4.17
CA LYS A 319 11.85 13.35 -4.83
C LYS A 319 10.68 13.25 -5.80
N ASP A 320 10.60 12.19 -6.58
CA ASP A 320 9.48 11.95 -7.52
C ASP A 320 8.16 11.72 -6.75
N LEU A 321 8.23 10.99 -5.63
CA LEU A 321 7.11 10.86 -4.71
C LEU A 321 6.70 12.24 -4.16
N GLY A 322 7.67 13.07 -3.74
CA GLY A 322 7.45 14.45 -3.29
C GLY A 322 6.77 15.35 -4.32
N ARG A 323 7.14 15.22 -5.59
CA ARG A 323 6.48 15.91 -6.70
C ARG A 323 5.00 15.53 -6.77
N TRP A 324 4.69 14.23 -6.71
CA TRP A 324 3.32 13.73 -6.80
C TRP A 324 2.49 14.06 -5.55
N THR A 325 3.03 13.79 -4.36
CA THR A 325 2.32 14.00 -3.08
C THR A 325 2.02 15.48 -2.82
N LYS A 326 2.92 16.39 -3.21
CA LYS A 326 2.68 17.84 -3.12
C LYS A 326 1.53 18.28 -4.04
N LYS A 327 1.47 17.76 -5.26
CA LYS A 327 0.41 18.08 -6.23
C LYS A 327 -0.95 17.51 -5.80
N HIS A 328 -0.96 16.33 -5.19
CA HIS A 328 -2.17 15.56 -4.89
C HIS A 328 -2.52 15.44 -3.40
N SER A 329 -2.01 16.35 -2.56
CA SER A 329 -2.07 16.23 -1.10
C SER A 329 -3.48 16.05 -0.52
N GLU A 330 -4.49 16.74 -1.07
CA GLU A 330 -5.89 16.65 -0.60
C GLU A 330 -6.53 15.28 -0.86
N ALA A 331 -6.03 14.54 -1.85
CA ALA A 331 -6.49 13.18 -2.14
C ALA A 331 -5.78 12.13 -1.28
N ILE A 332 -4.62 12.45 -0.70
CA ILE A 332 -3.81 11.50 0.05
C ILE A 332 -4.18 11.58 1.52
N TYR A 333 -3.86 12.69 2.16
CA TYR A 333 -3.94 12.81 3.61
C TYR A 333 -5.39 12.95 4.06
N GLU A 334 -5.67 12.45 5.27
CA GLU A 334 -6.99 12.52 5.88
C GLU A 334 -8.12 11.82 5.09
N THR A 335 -7.79 11.06 4.05
CA THR A 335 -8.79 10.29 3.30
C THR A 335 -9.12 8.96 3.96
N GLN A 336 -10.27 8.42 3.58
CA GLN A 336 -10.74 7.09 3.96
C GLN A 336 -10.73 6.16 2.74
N ALA A 337 -10.93 4.86 3.00
CA ALA A 337 -11.09 3.86 1.96
C ALA A 337 -12.13 4.30 0.93
N GLY A 338 -11.91 3.87 -0.31
CA GLY A 338 -12.71 4.23 -1.46
C GLY A 338 -14.13 3.65 -1.47
N ILE A 339 -14.77 3.83 -2.61
CA ILE A 339 -16.11 3.28 -2.87
C ILE A 339 -16.02 1.79 -3.23
N PRO A 340 -17.12 1.03 -3.13
CA PRO A 340 -17.14 -0.35 -3.58
C PRO A 340 -16.72 -0.51 -5.05
N GLU A 341 -16.30 -1.72 -5.40
CA GLU A 341 -15.90 -2.06 -6.76
C GLU A 341 -17.09 -2.00 -7.74
N GLY A 342 -16.80 -1.91 -9.03
CA GLY A 342 -17.82 -1.89 -10.09
C GLY A 342 -18.39 -0.51 -10.43
N HIS A 343 -18.11 0.52 -9.63
CA HIS A 343 -18.52 1.90 -9.91
C HIS A 343 -17.60 2.64 -10.89
N VAL A 344 -16.30 2.36 -10.87
CA VAL A 344 -15.30 2.92 -11.80
C VAL A 344 -14.14 1.93 -11.92
N ASN A 345 -13.53 1.85 -13.11
CA ASN A 345 -12.36 1.03 -13.33
C ASN A 345 -11.07 1.76 -12.90
N ALA A 346 -10.98 2.08 -11.61
CA ALA A 346 -9.89 2.82 -11.00
C ALA A 346 -9.89 2.62 -9.48
N LYS A 347 -8.76 2.88 -8.82
CA LYS A 347 -8.74 2.99 -7.36
C LYS A 347 -9.41 4.30 -6.94
N THR A 348 -9.99 4.32 -5.74
CA THR A 348 -10.70 5.49 -5.22
C THR A 348 -10.42 5.73 -3.73
N ALA A 349 -10.70 6.95 -3.25
CA ALA A 349 -10.69 7.32 -1.84
C ALA A 349 -11.79 8.33 -1.55
N LEU A 350 -12.20 8.46 -0.28
CA LEU A 350 -13.24 9.41 0.15
C LEU A 350 -12.68 10.43 1.14
N SER A 351 -13.20 11.67 1.11
CA SER A 351 -13.02 12.60 2.23
C SER A 351 -13.68 12.07 3.51
N LYS A 352 -13.30 12.61 4.68
CA LYS A 352 -13.83 12.15 5.99
C LYS A 352 -15.37 12.25 6.09
N ASP A 353 -15.93 13.29 5.50
CA ASP A 353 -17.37 13.55 5.43
C ASP A 353 -18.04 12.92 4.19
N LYS A 354 -17.24 12.23 3.35
CA LYS A 354 -17.65 11.54 2.12
C LYS A 354 -18.37 12.43 1.11
N THR A 355 -18.14 13.73 1.15
CA THR A 355 -18.64 14.69 0.16
C THR A 355 -17.70 14.85 -1.03
N GLN A 356 -16.51 14.24 -0.97
CA GLN A 356 -15.54 14.22 -2.07
C GLN A 356 -15.11 12.78 -2.35
N LEU A 357 -15.15 12.41 -3.63
CA LEU A 357 -14.59 11.18 -4.16
C LEU A 357 -13.33 11.51 -4.95
N TYR A 358 -12.25 10.84 -4.61
CA TYR A 358 -10.99 10.88 -5.35
C TYR A 358 -10.88 9.64 -6.22
N ILE A 359 -10.59 9.81 -7.52
CA ILE A 359 -10.41 8.71 -8.48
C ILE A 359 -8.97 8.78 -9.01
N TYR A 360 -8.24 7.68 -8.86
CA TYR A 360 -6.82 7.57 -9.24
C TYR A 360 -6.68 6.82 -10.56
N LEU A 361 -6.27 7.55 -11.61
CA LEU A 361 -6.10 7.04 -12.95
C LEU A 361 -4.63 6.76 -13.22
N ASP A 362 -4.29 5.48 -13.38
CA ASP A 362 -2.99 4.98 -13.81
C ASP A 362 -2.91 4.73 -15.33
N PHE A 363 -3.80 5.40 -16.06
CA PHE A 363 -3.84 5.42 -17.51
C PHE A 363 -4.36 6.77 -18.03
N LYS A 364 -4.07 7.06 -19.30
CA LYS A 364 -4.53 8.22 -20.04
C LYS A 364 -5.64 7.84 -21.01
N THR A 365 -6.66 8.67 -21.12
CA THR A 365 -7.72 8.47 -22.11
C THR A 365 -8.43 9.77 -22.50
N THR A 366 -8.73 9.93 -23.78
CA THR A 366 -9.61 11.00 -24.30
C THR A 366 -11.03 10.51 -24.55
N LYS A 367 -11.35 9.27 -24.15
CA LYS A 367 -12.67 8.64 -24.33
C LYS A 367 -13.55 8.75 -23.09
N GLY A 368 -13.15 9.60 -22.15
CA GLY A 368 -13.81 9.84 -20.89
C GLY A 368 -13.62 8.73 -19.85
N ILE A 369 -13.97 9.03 -18.60
CA ILE A 369 -13.98 8.10 -17.46
C ILE A 369 -15.42 7.89 -17.02
N LEU A 370 -15.87 6.63 -16.99
CA LEU A 370 -17.21 6.28 -16.58
C LEU A 370 -17.28 6.08 -15.06
N LEU A 371 -18.18 6.81 -14.41
CA LEU A 371 -18.56 6.62 -13.02
C LEU A 371 -20.03 6.21 -12.96
N LYS A 372 -20.32 5.00 -12.48
CA LYS A 372 -21.64 4.37 -12.49
C LYS A 372 -22.34 4.40 -11.15
N GLY A 373 -23.66 4.33 -11.16
CA GLY A 373 -24.46 4.04 -9.97
C GLY A 373 -24.44 5.13 -8.90
N ILE A 374 -24.24 6.40 -9.26
CA ILE A 374 -24.15 7.53 -8.33
C ILE A 374 -25.50 8.26 -8.22
N LYS A 375 -26.16 8.11 -7.07
CA LYS A 375 -27.43 8.79 -6.77
C LYS A 375 -27.22 10.24 -6.31
N SER A 376 -26.08 10.54 -5.70
CA SER A 376 -25.77 11.89 -5.24
C SER A 376 -25.52 12.85 -6.39
N THR A 377 -25.95 14.10 -6.23
CA THR A 377 -25.73 15.15 -7.22
C THR A 377 -24.27 15.61 -7.20
N ILE A 378 -23.60 15.48 -8.34
CA ILE A 378 -22.26 16.04 -8.56
C ILE A 378 -22.37 17.57 -8.63
N LYS A 379 -21.58 18.25 -7.81
CA LYS A 379 -21.42 19.70 -7.79
C LYS A 379 -20.34 20.15 -8.77
N LYS A 380 -19.22 19.44 -8.79
CA LYS A 380 -18.04 19.78 -9.58
C LYS A 380 -17.13 18.58 -9.76
N VAL A 381 -16.45 18.51 -10.91
CA VAL A 381 -15.34 17.58 -11.15
C VAL A 381 -14.11 18.40 -11.54
N GLU A 382 -12.97 18.10 -10.92
CA GLU A 382 -11.71 18.79 -11.22
C GLU A 382 -10.52 17.84 -11.09
N VAL A 383 -9.44 18.17 -11.79
CA VAL A 383 -8.14 17.50 -11.61
C VAL A 383 -7.45 18.08 -10.38
N VAL A 384 -7.07 17.23 -9.44
CA VAL A 384 -6.35 17.66 -8.24
C VAL A 384 -4.98 18.22 -8.62
N GLY A 385 -4.62 19.35 -8.03
CA GLY A 385 -3.34 20.04 -8.26
C GLY A 385 -3.44 21.15 -9.29
N SER A 386 -3.84 20.85 -10.55
CA SER A 386 -4.07 21.89 -11.57
C SER A 386 -5.38 22.65 -11.34
N LYS A 387 -6.36 22.01 -10.69
CA LYS A 387 -7.75 22.48 -10.52
C LYS A 387 -8.47 22.72 -11.86
N SER A 388 -7.97 22.12 -12.95
CA SER A 388 -8.65 22.10 -14.23
C SER A 388 -10.05 21.51 -14.04
N GLU A 389 -11.08 22.23 -14.48
CA GLU A 389 -12.44 21.73 -14.44
C GLU A 389 -12.64 20.66 -15.53
N VAL A 390 -13.24 19.54 -15.13
CA VAL A 390 -13.49 18.40 -16.01
C VAL A 390 -14.95 18.37 -16.36
N LYS A 391 -15.26 18.36 -17.66
CA LYS A 391 -16.64 18.31 -18.13
C LYS A 391 -17.26 16.98 -17.71
N SER A 392 -18.38 17.03 -16.99
CA SER A 392 -19.17 15.86 -16.63
C SER A 392 -20.44 15.79 -17.47
N THR A 393 -20.63 14.70 -18.20
CA THR A 393 -21.83 14.42 -18.99
C THR A 393 -22.63 13.32 -18.30
N LYS A 394 -23.90 13.61 -17.95
CA LYS A 394 -24.81 12.63 -17.36
C LYS A 394 -25.32 11.69 -18.46
N VAL A 395 -25.09 10.39 -18.31
CA VAL A 395 -25.45 9.36 -19.30
C VAL A 395 -26.87 8.87 -19.05
N ASN A 396 -27.23 8.65 -17.79
CA ASN A 396 -28.56 8.30 -17.31
C ASN A 396 -28.73 8.83 -15.89
N ASP A 397 -29.78 8.42 -15.16
CA ASP A 397 -30.08 8.93 -13.82
C ASP A 397 -28.92 8.82 -12.81
N THR A 398 -28.04 7.84 -12.96
CA THR A 398 -27.00 7.49 -11.98
C THR A 398 -25.58 7.56 -12.53
N ASP A 399 -25.39 7.60 -13.86
CA ASP A 399 -24.07 7.43 -14.46
C ASP A 399 -23.57 8.71 -15.12
N TYR A 400 -22.26 8.90 -15.03
CA TYR A 400 -21.57 10.08 -15.53
C TYR A 400 -20.31 9.70 -16.31
N ILE A 401 -20.03 10.45 -17.36
CA ILE A 401 -18.75 10.42 -18.07
C ILE A 401 -17.99 11.71 -17.77
N PHE A 402 -16.72 11.58 -17.43
CA PHE A 402 -15.80 12.70 -17.21
C PHE A 402 -14.83 12.83 -18.37
N ASP A 403 -14.86 13.94 -19.09
CA ASP A 403 -14.04 14.18 -20.28
C ASP A 403 -12.73 14.90 -19.92
N LEU A 404 -11.60 14.19 -19.94
CA LEU A 404 -10.26 14.75 -19.69
C LEU A 404 -9.56 15.13 -21.00
N GLN A 405 -8.70 16.14 -20.92
CA GLN A 405 -7.78 16.55 -21.98
C GLN A 405 -6.40 15.93 -21.78
N GLU A 406 -5.59 15.82 -22.84
CA GLU A 406 -4.24 15.22 -22.74
C GLU A 406 -3.35 15.92 -21.71
N ASN A 407 -3.50 17.25 -21.57
CA ASN A 407 -2.72 18.06 -20.63
C ASN A 407 -3.15 17.91 -19.16
N ASP A 408 -4.29 17.25 -18.90
CA ASP A 408 -4.77 17.00 -17.53
C ASP A 408 -4.02 15.85 -16.86
N PHE A 409 -3.41 14.96 -17.65
CA PHE A 409 -2.82 13.74 -17.12
C PHE A 409 -1.46 13.99 -16.47
N ASP A 410 -1.32 13.51 -15.23
CA ASP A 410 -0.01 13.28 -14.61
C ASP A 410 0.72 12.13 -15.31
N HIS A 411 2.06 12.15 -15.28
CA HIS A 411 2.84 11.08 -15.90
C HIS A 411 2.87 9.79 -15.07
N ASP A 412 2.56 9.87 -13.76
CA ASP A 412 2.47 8.69 -12.89
C ASP A 412 1.02 8.29 -12.64
N VAL A 413 0.28 9.10 -11.87
CA VAL A 413 -1.13 8.83 -11.56
C VAL A 413 -1.87 10.16 -11.54
N THR A 414 -2.92 10.26 -12.36
CA THR A 414 -3.80 11.43 -12.38
C THR A 414 -4.88 11.28 -11.33
N VAL A 415 -5.23 12.35 -10.63
CA VAL A 415 -6.26 12.30 -9.59
C VAL A 415 -7.41 13.25 -9.93
N LEU A 416 -8.60 12.70 -10.08
CA LEU A 416 -9.84 13.47 -10.17
C LEU A 416 -10.46 13.63 -8.80
N LYS A 417 -11.03 14.80 -8.53
CA LYS A 417 -11.88 15.09 -7.38
C LYS A 417 -13.31 15.34 -7.87
N VAL A 418 -14.23 14.48 -7.46
CA VAL A 418 -15.67 14.63 -7.66
C VAL A 418 -16.27 15.14 -6.37
N SER A 419 -16.78 16.37 -6.39
CA SER A 419 -17.43 17.00 -5.24
C SER A 419 -18.94 16.81 -5.32
N PHE A 420 -19.57 16.43 -4.21
CA PHE A 420 -21.01 16.25 -4.08
C PHE A 420 -21.62 17.31 -3.16
N ASN A 421 -22.92 17.55 -3.28
CA ASN A 421 -23.63 18.45 -2.36
C ASN A 421 -23.80 17.89 -0.94
N LYS A 422 -23.68 16.56 -0.80
CA LYS A 422 -23.84 15.79 0.44
C LYS A 422 -23.06 14.48 0.32
N GLU A 423 -23.04 13.66 1.37
CA GLU A 423 -22.45 12.32 1.34
C GLU A 423 -22.85 11.55 0.06
N ILE A 424 -21.88 10.90 -0.56
CA ILE A 424 -22.10 10.07 -1.75
C ILE A 424 -23.04 8.89 -1.43
N LEU A 425 -24.05 8.71 -2.27
CA LEU A 425 -25.01 7.62 -2.18
C LEU A 425 -25.01 6.84 -3.50
N PHE A 426 -25.12 5.53 -3.40
CA PHE A 426 -25.12 4.61 -4.54
C PHE A 426 -26.53 4.16 -4.92
N SER A 427 -26.70 3.78 -6.17
CA SER A 427 -27.92 3.13 -6.66
C SER A 427 -27.94 1.66 -6.24
N GLU A 428 -29.11 1.18 -5.80
CA GLU A 428 -29.36 -0.25 -5.55
C GLU A 428 -29.73 -1.01 -6.83
N LYS A 429 -30.03 -0.29 -7.92
CA LYS A 429 -30.37 -0.92 -9.20
C LYS A 429 -29.10 -1.46 -9.85
N MET A 430 -29.06 -2.77 -10.06
CA MET A 430 -28.11 -3.38 -10.97
C MET A 430 -28.47 -2.97 -12.40
N GLU A 431 -27.49 -2.45 -13.14
CA GLU A 431 -27.63 -2.21 -14.58
C GLU A 431 -27.97 -3.52 -15.31
N GLN A 432 -28.79 -3.39 -16.35
CA GLN A 432 -29.03 -4.51 -17.25
C GLN A 432 -27.77 -4.78 -18.07
N PRO A 433 -27.40 -6.05 -18.29
CA PRO A 433 -26.27 -6.38 -19.14
C PRO A 433 -26.44 -5.81 -20.55
N LEU A 434 -25.32 -5.50 -21.19
CA LEU A 434 -25.29 -5.03 -22.56
C LEU A 434 -25.93 -6.07 -23.49
N SER A 435 -26.80 -5.66 -24.40
CA SER A 435 -27.29 -6.56 -25.45
C SER A 435 -26.39 -6.52 -26.69
N LEU A 436 -26.40 -7.58 -27.51
CA LEU A 436 -25.71 -7.56 -28.82
C LEU A 436 -26.18 -6.38 -29.68
N GLN A 437 -27.48 -6.07 -29.65
CA GLN A 437 -28.03 -4.92 -30.35
C GLN A 437 -27.38 -3.62 -29.85
N ALA A 438 -27.35 -3.39 -28.54
CA ALA A 438 -26.78 -2.19 -27.95
C ALA A 438 -25.27 -2.07 -28.17
N LEU A 439 -24.53 -3.19 -28.25
CA LEU A 439 -23.10 -3.19 -28.54
C LEU A 439 -22.81 -2.60 -29.94
N PHE A 440 -23.58 -3.01 -30.95
CA PHE A 440 -23.31 -2.67 -32.35
C PHE A 440 -24.08 -1.46 -32.87
N GLU A 441 -25.25 -1.14 -32.32
CA GLU A 441 -26.06 0.00 -32.79
C GLU A 441 -25.45 1.37 -32.45
N VAL A 442 -25.54 2.28 -33.42
CA VAL A 442 -25.24 3.71 -33.22
C VAL A 442 -26.55 4.42 -32.89
N THR A 443 -26.94 4.45 -31.62
CA THR A 443 -28.24 4.99 -31.20
C THR A 443 -28.23 6.48 -30.83
N HIS A 444 -27.05 7.11 -30.70
CA HIS A 444 -26.95 8.46 -30.13
C HIS A 444 -26.08 9.42 -30.97
N ALA A 445 -26.37 10.73 -30.84
CA ALA A 445 -25.61 11.82 -31.46
C ALA A 445 -24.15 11.96 -30.92
N MET A 446 -23.83 11.25 -29.84
CA MET A 446 -22.47 11.12 -29.28
C MET A 446 -21.97 9.68 -29.48
N ASP A 447 -20.71 9.53 -29.89
CA ASP A 447 -20.08 8.23 -30.13
C ASP A 447 -19.71 7.53 -28.81
N PHE A 448 -20.63 6.73 -28.27
CA PHE A 448 -20.44 5.90 -27.09
C PHE A 448 -19.84 4.52 -27.39
N SER A 449 -19.29 4.26 -28.57
CA SER A 449 -18.88 2.89 -28.90
C SER A 449 -17.75 2.35 -28.03
N ASN A 450 -16.85 3.22 -27.53
CA ASN A 450 -15.84 2.83 -26.55
C ASN A 450 -16.46 2.49 -25.18
N LEU A 451 -17.52 3.20 -24.81
CA LEU A 451 -18.28 2.90 -23.59
C LEU A 451 -18.88 1.50 -23.68
N ASN A 452 -19.49 1.15 -24.82
CA ASN A 452 -20.07 -0.19 -25.02
C ASN A 452 -19.02 -1.30 -24.89
N LEU A 453 -17.81 -1.11 -25.40
CA LEU A 453 -16.72 -2.10 -25.24
C LEU A 453 -16.26 -2.23 -23.78
N ARG A 454 -16.22 -1.13 -23.03
CA ARG A 454 -15.92 -1.16 -21.59
C ARG A 454 -17.03 -1.84 -20.79
N THR A 455 -18.29 -1.57 -21.13
CA THR A 455 -19.45 -2.25 -20.53
C THR A 455 -19.40 -3.75 -20.84
N LEU A 456 -19.12 -4.13 -22.09
CA LEU A 456 -18.90 -5.53 -22.49
C LEU A 456 -17.79 -6.19 -21.67
N ALA A 457 -16.64 -5.54 -21.51
CA ALA A 457 -15.56 -6.07 -20.69
C ALA A 457 -15.98 -6.25 -19.22
N GLY A 458 -16.78 -5.32 -18.68
CA GLY A 458 -17.37 -5.43 -17.35
C GLY A 458 -18.34 -6.60 -17.22
N ASP A 459 -19.24 -6.77 -18.19
CA ASP A 459 -20.18 -7.88 -18.24
C ASP A 459 -19.45 -9.24 -18.28
N ILE A 460 -18.44 -9.37 -19.15
CA ILE A 460 -17.63 -10.59 -19.24
C ILE A 460 -16.88 -10.84 -17.94
N ASN A 461 -16.32 -9.81 -17.31
CA ASN A 461 -15.65 -9.92 -16.01
C ASN A 461 -16.60 -10.47 -14.93
N SER A 462 -17.86 -10.05 -14.96
CA SER A 462 -18.93 -10.57 -14.09
C SER A 462 -19.51 -11.92 -14.53
N GLY A 463 -19.02 -12.52 -15.62
CA GLY A 463 -19.43 -13.82 -16.13
C GLY A 463 -20.59 -13.78 -17.13
N ILE A 464 -20.98 -12.59 -17.60
CA ILE A 464 -22.04 -12.39 -18.58
C ILE A 464 -21.40 -12.25 -19.96
N ASN A 465 -21.43 -13.34 -20.73
CA ASN A 465 -20.88 -13.36 -22.09
C ASN A 465 -22.00 -13.36 -23.13
N ILE A 466 -22.21 -12.20 -23.76
CA ILE A 466 -23.29 -11.98 -24.74
C ILE A 466 -23.06 -12.69 -26.08
N PHE A 467 -21.86 -13.25 -26.30
CA PHE A 467 -21.53 -14.01 -27.50
C PHE A 467 -21.78 -15.51 -27.37
N GLY A 468 -22.18 -16.00 -26.19
CA GLY A 468 -22.35 -17.43 -25.92
C GLY A 468 -23.33 -18.17 -26.84
N ASN A 469 -24.31 -17.44 -27.40
CA ASN A 469 -25.32 -17.97 -28.34
C ASN A 469 -25.14 -17.44 -29.78
N THR A 470 -23.95 -16.96 -30.13
CA THR A 470 -23.64 -16.46 -31.48
C THR A 470 -22.79 -17.45 -32.27
N ASN A 471 -22.57 -17.17 -33.55
CA ASN A 471 -21.63 -17.91 -34.38
C ASN A 471 -20.16 -17.46 -34.22
N LEU A 472 -19.86 -16.60 -33.24
CA LEU A 472 -18.48 -16.17 -32.98
C LEU A 472 -17.63 -17.39 -32.66
N ALA A 473 -16.55 -17.57 -33.42
CA ALA A 473 -15.51 -18.57 -33.17
C ALA A 473 -14.23 -17.86 -32.70
N ALA A 474 -13.27 -18.62 -32.15
CA ALA A 474 -12.02 -18.05 -31.63
C ALA A 474 -11.21 -17.27 -32.67
N ASP A 475 -11.33 -17.60 -33.97
CA ASP A 475 -10.65 -16.92 -35.08
C ASP A 475 -11.42 -15.69 -35.61
N GLY A 476 -12.67 -15.49 -35.18
CA GLY A 476 -13.55 -14.42 -35.63
C GLY A 476 -13.97 -14.45 -37.10
N LEU A 477 -13.45 -15.36 -37.93
CA LEU A 477 -13.52 -15.27 -39.41
C LEU A 477 -14.94 -15.35 -39.96
N ALA A 478 -15.80 -16.15 -39.33
CA ALA A 478 -17.19 -16.34 -39.75
C ALA A 478 -18.19 -15.36 -39.08
N PHE A 479 -17.72 -14.52 -38.15
CA PHE A 479 -18.61 -13.66 -37.38
C PHE A 479 -19.00 -12.41 -38.18
N LYS A 480 -20.31 -12.13 -38.20
CA LYS A 480 -20.87 -10.88 -38.68
C LYS A 480 -21.97 -10.45 -37.73
N SER A 481 -21.94 -9.21 -37.26
CA SER A 481 -23.08 -8.66 -36.52
C SER A 481 -24.31 -8.64 -37.42
N GLU A 482 -25.38 -9.37 -37.06
CA GLU A 482 -26.68 -9.32 -37.75
C GLU A 482 -27.44 -7.99 -37.48
N VAL A 483 -26.83 -7.09 -36.70
CA VAL A 483 -27.35 -5.78 -36.34
C VAL A 483 -27.31 -4.84 -37.54
N LYS A 484 -28.46 -4.27 -37.89
CA LYS A 484 -28.58 -3.25 -38.94
C LYS A 484 -27.83 -1.97 -38.50
N ASN A 485 -27.09 -1.37 -39.43
CA ASN A 485 -26.26 -0.17 -39.18
C ASN A 485 -25.17 -0.37 -38.10
N ALA A 486 -24.67 -1.60 -37.96
CA ALA A 486 -23.58 -1.89 -37.04
C ALA A 486 -22.34 -1.02 -37.33
N LYS A 487 -21.71 -0.51 -36.27
CA LYS A 487 -20.48 0.26 -36.42
C LYS A 487 -19.32 -0.66 -36.82
N ASN A 488 -18.76 -0.43 -38.02
CA ASN A 488 -17.67 -1.24 -38.57
C ASN A 488 -16.45 -1.36 -37.64
N SER A 489 -16.11 -0.31 -36.88
CA SER A 489 -14.97 -0.35 -35.95
C SER A 489 -15.19 -1.32 -34.78
N ILE A 490 -16.42 -1.42 -34.26
CA ILE A 490 -16.75 -2.36 -33.18
C ILE A 490 -16.77 -3.79 -33.69
N ASN A 491 -17.35 -4.04 -34.87
CA ASN A 491 -17.28 -5.36 -35.48
C ASN A 491 -15.83 -5.79 -35.77
N ALA A 492 -15.00 -4.88 -36.29
CA ALA A 492 -13.58 -5.14 -36.50
C ALA A 492 -12.85 -5.47 -35.18
N TRP A 493 -13.14 -4.73 -34.10
CA TRP A 493 -12.59 -5.00 -32.78
C TRP A 493 -13.02 -6.37 -32.22
N VAL A 494 -14.30 -6.71 -32.35
CA VAL A 494 -14.86 -8.00 -31.92
C VAL A 494 -14.20 -9.15 -32.68
N VAL A 495 -14.07 -9.05 -34.00
CA VAL A 495 -13.41 -10.07 -34.84
C VAL A 495 -11.93 -10.19 -34.47
N LYS A 496 -11.22 -9.06 -34.32
CA LYS A 496 -9.81 -9.04 -33.92
C LYS A 496 -9.59 -9.73 -32.56
N ASN A 497 -10.47 -9.47 -31.60
CA ASN A 497 -10.34 -9.94 -30.22
C ASN A 497 -11.22 -11.17 -29.91
N ALA A 498 -11.67 -11.88 -30.93
CA ALA A 498 -12.67 -12.95 -30.81
C ALA A 498 -12.29 -14.03 -29.79
N GLU A 499 -11.01 -14.37 -29.68
CA GLU A 499 -10.49 -15.33 -28.70
C GLU A 499 -10.83 -14.99 -27.23
N ALA A 500 -10.84 -13.69 -26.88
CA ALA A 500 -11.17 -13.22 -25.52
C ALA A 500 -12.69 -13.14 -25.25
N LEU A 501 -13.49 -13.32 -26.30
CA LEU A 501 -14.96 -13.28 -26.26
C LEU A 501 -15.57 -14.67 -26.46
N TYR A 502 -14.84 -15.57 -27.12
CA TYR A 502 -15.28 -16.92 -27.46
C TYR A 502 -15.19 -17.86 -26.25
N LYS A 503 -16.35 -18.31 -25.76
CA LYS A 503 -16.46 -19.30 -24.66
C LYS A 503 -15.64 -18.92 -23.42
N THR A 504 -15.46 -17.63 -23.17
CA THR A 504 -14.81 -17.14 -21.96
C THR A 504 -15.78 -17.14 -20.79
N THR A 505 -15.22 -17.28 -19.60
CA THR A 505 -15.94 -17.27 -18.31
C THR A 505 -15.58 -16.01 -17.53
N ALA A 506 -16.20 -15.87 -16.35
CA ALA A 506 -15.93 -14.77 -15.44
C ALA A 506 -14.43 -14.55 -15.20
N GLY A 507 -14.06 -13.29 -15.01
CA GLY A 507 -12.69 -12.87 -14.75
C GLY A 507 -12.16 -13.30 -13.38
N ILE A 508 -10.98 -12.80 -13.05
CA ILE A 508 -10.40 -12.96 -11.70
C ILE A 508 -11.08 -12.02 -10.71
N PRO A 509 -11.07 -12.35 -9.41
CA PRO A 509 -11.52 -11.42 -8.38
C PRO A 509 -10.79 -10.09 -8.46
N ALA A 510 -11.48 -9.01 -8.10
CA ALA A 510 -10.89 -7.70 -8.04
C ALA A 510 -9.76 -7.60 -7.00
N GLY A 511 -8.98 -6.52 -7.11
CA GLY A 511 -7.77 -6.30 -6.32
C GLY A 511 -6.52 -6.96 -6.88
N HIS A 512 -6.67 -8.01 -7.70
CA HIS A 512 -5.57 -8.67 -8.42
C HIS A 512 -5.11 -7.91 -9.66
N TYR A 513 -6.01 -7.17 -10.32
CA TYR A 513 -5.75 -6.33 -11.49
C TYR A 513 -6.66 -5.09 -11.42
N ILE A 514 -6.16 -3.93 -11.87
CA ILE A 514 -6.95 -2.69 -12.00
C ILE A 514 -7.50 -2.70 -13.42
N GLY A 515 -8.66 -3.31 -13.58
CA GLY A 515 -9.26 -3.55 -14.88
C GLY A 515 -10.28 -4.68 -14.87
N ASN A 516 -10.99 -4.83 -15.99
CA ASN A 516 -11.81 -6.00 -16.25
C ASN A 516 -10.94 -7.13 -16.78
N THR A 517 -11.36 -8.37 -16.52
CA THR A 517 -10.66 -9.57 -17.00
C THR A 517 -11.63 -10.62 -17.52
N ALA A 518 -11.12 -11.62 -18.24
CA ALA A 518 -11.86 -12.82 -18.61
C ALA A 518 -10.94 -14.04 -18.51
N LEU A 519 -11.52 -15.22 -18.37
CA LEU A 519 -10.78 -16.49 -18.40
C LEU A 519 -11.21 -17.34 -19.60
N SER A 520 -10.25 -17.96 -20.27
CA SER A 520 -10.54 -19.04 -21.23
C SER A 520 -11.34 -20.18 -20.57
N ALA A 521 -12.00 -21.01 -21.38
CA ALA A 521 -12.82 -22.11 -20.88
C ALA A 521 -12.06 -23.09 -19.97
N ASP A 522 -10.78 -23.34 -20.26
CA ASP A 522 -9.87 -24.15 -19.44
C ASP A 522 -9.19 -23.38 -18.28
N LYS A 523 -9.46 -22.07 -18.20
CA LYS A 523 -8.90 -21.11 -17.23
C LYS A 523 -7.37 -20.99 -17.27
N GLN A 524 -6.71 -21.41 -18.35
CA GLN A 524 -5.27 -21.28 -18.52
C GLN A 524 -4.84 -19.96 -19.16
N THR A 525 -5.74 -19.26 -19.85
CA THR A 525 -5.48 -17.94 -20.41
C THR A 525 -6.30 -16.89 -19.65
N LEU A 526 -5.58 -15.96 -19.03
CA LEU A 526 -6.15 -14.75 -18.43
C LEU A 526 -6.11 -13.62 -19.47
N TYR A 527 -7.29 -13.09 -19.80
CA TYR A 527 -7.42 -11.91 -20.65
C TYR A 527 -7.55 -10.66 -19.78
N LEU A 528 -6.70 -9.67 -20.02
CA LEU A 528 -6.71 -8.37 -19.36
C LEU A 528 -7.25 -7.34 -20.34
N PHE A 529 -8.33 -6.66 -19.98
CA PHE A 529 -8.84 -5.51 -20.74
C PHE A 529 -8.14 -4.26 -20.23
N VAL A 530 -7.35 -3.62 -21.10
CA VAL A 530 -6.50 -2.47 -20.78
C VAL A 530 -7.13 -1.21 -21.38
N GLU A 531 -7.59 -0.32 -20.50
CA GLU A 531 -8.20 0.95 -20.89
C GLU A 531 -7.15 2.03 -21.18
N GLY A 532 -7.30 2.69 -22.34
CA GLY A 532 -6.46 3.83 -22.69
C GLY A 532 -4.97 3.48 -22.77
N THR A 533 -4.13 4.43 -22.38
CA THR A 533 -2.66 4.29 -22.38
C THR A 533 -2.16 4.25 -20.95
N PRO A 534 -1.68 3.11 -20.44
CA PRO A 534 -1.08 3.02 -19.11
C PRO A 534 0.04 4.04 -18.92
N THR A 535 0.16 4.60 -17.71
CA THR A 535 1.24 5.53 -17.35
C THR A 535 2.55 4.81 -16.99
N GLY A 536 2.46 3.50 -16.74
CA GLY A 536 3.56 2.57 -16.50
C GLY A 536 3.12 1.13 -16.78
N PRO A 537 3.93 0.12 -16.43
CA PRO A 537 3.58 -1.29 -16.66
C PRO A 537 2.29 -1.66 -15.94
N ILE A 538 1.40 -2.43 -16.57
CA ILE A 538 0.22 -2.96 -15.87
C ILE A 538 0.64 -4.04 -14.86
N ALA A 539 -0.13 -4.20 -13.78
CA ALA A 539 0.24 -5.07 -12.67
C ALA A 539 -0.78 -6.19 -12.44
N ILE A 540 -0.30 -7.43 -12.30
CA ILE A 540 -1.09 -8.56 -11.78
C ILE A 540 -0.50 -8.97 -10.43
N LYS A 541 -1.34 -8.96 -9.40
CA LYS A 541 -0.97 -9.34 -8.03
C LYS A 541 -1.51 -10.72 -7.70
N GLY A 542 -0.81 -11.44 -6.85
CA GLY A 542 -1.32 -12.70 -6.32
C GLY A 542 -1.24 -13.88 -7.28
N LEU A 543 -0.57 -13.77 -8.43
CA LEU A 543 -0.51 -14.86 -9.42
C LEU A 543 0.48 -15.95 -8.98
N LYS A 544 -0.02 -17.14 -8.65
CA LYS A 544 0.83 -18.28 -8.23
C LYS A 544 1.37 -19.10 -9.41
N ASN A 545 0.79 -18.93 -10.59
CA ASN A 545 1.14 -19.67 -11.80
C ASN A 545 2.49 -19.23 -12.38
N LYS A 546 3.11 -20.12 -13.17
CA LYS A 546 4.16 -19.70 -14.10
C LYS A 546 3.52 -19.13 -15.35
N ILE A 547 4.07 -18.02 -15.85
CA ILE A 547 3.63 -17.42 -17.09
C ILE A 547 4.37 -18.08 -18.24
N SER A 548 3.63 -18.76 -19.12
CA SER A 548 4.15 -19.39 -20.33
C SER A 548 4.43 -18.36 -21.42
N ARG A 549 3.54 -17.38 -21.60
CA ARG A 549 3.72 -16.24 -22.51
C ARG A 549 2.68 -15.14 -22.27
N ILE A 550 3.01 -13.93 -22.70
CA ILE A 550 2.10 -12.79 -22.74
C ILE A 550 2.07 -12.24 -24.16
N ARG A 551 0.89 -11.89 -24.68
CA ARG A 551 0.75 -11.26 -25.99
C ARG A 551 -0.42 -10.31 -26.11
N VAL A 552 -0.37 -9.42 -27.09
CA VAL A 552 -1.52 -8.63 -27.53
C VAL A 552 -2.46 -9.51 -28.36
N VAL A 553 -3.75 -9.56 -28.02
CA VAL A 553 -4.74 -10.37 -28.73
C VAL A 553 -5.01 -9.79 -30.12
N GLY A 554 -5.22 -10.68 -31.10
CA GLY A 554 -5.53 -10.33 -32.49
C GLY A 554 -4.37 -9.83 -33.34
N GLU A 555 -3.34 -9.22 -32.75
CA GLU A 555 -2.11 -8.79 -33.44
C GLU A 555 -0.92 -9.71 -33.15
N GLY A 556 -0.84 -10.29 -31.96
CA GLY A 556 0.09 -11.37 -31.64
C GLY A 556 1.46 -10.93 -31.13
N THR A 557 1.75 -9.63 -30.98
CA THR A 557 3.01 -9.16 -30.38
C THR A 557 3.22 -9.78 -29.02
N MET A 558 4.37 -10.40 -28.83
CA MET A 558 4.81 -10.98 -27.56
C MET A 558 5.31 -9.88 -26.63
N LEU A 559 4.92 -9.95 -25.36
CA LEU A 559 5.32 -9.00 -24.32
C LEU A 559 6.18 -9.71 -23.27
N THR A 560 7.11 -8.96 -22.69
CA THR A 560 7.90 -9.38 -21.53
C THR A 560 7.20 -9.00 -20.23
N HIS A 561 7.67 -9.59 -19.13
CA HIS A 561 7.24 -9.21 -17.79
C HIS A 561 8.40 -9.31 -16.82
N GLU A 562 8.27 -8.59 -15.71
CA GLU A 562 9.15 -8.70 -14.55
C GLU A 562 8.32 -8.97 -13.29
N VAL A 563 8.95 -9.55 -12.27
CA VAL A 563 8.31 -9.88 -10.99
C VAL A 563 9.03 -9.15 -9.87
N TYR A 564 8.31 -8.29 -9.15
CA TYR A 564 8.82 -7.56 -8.00
C TYR A 564 8.20 -8.06 -6.70
N ASN A 565 8.85 -7.80 -5.56
CA ASN A 565 8.39 -8.23 -4.21
C ASN A 565 8.20 -9.74 -4.06
N LYS A 566 8.97 -10.54 -4.81
CA LYS A 566 8.98 -12.00 -4.65
C LYS A 566 10.18 -12.39 -3.79
N LEU A 567 9.92 -12.74 -2.55
CA LEU A 567 10.93 -13.35 -1.69
C LEU A 567 11.07 -14.83 -2.09
N TYR A 568 12.30 -15.27 -2.38
CA TYR A 568 12.55 -16.57 -3.00
C TYR A 568 12.07 -17.76 -2.16
N TRP A 569 12.06 -17.62 -0.84
CA TRP A 569 11.64 -18.64 0.13
C TRP A 569 10.15 -18.57 0.47
N SER A 570 9.47 -17.48 0.11
CA SER A 570 8.07 -17.26 0.48
C SER A 570 7.15 -17.89 -0.55
N GLU A 571 6.05 -18.50 -0.11
CA GLU A 571 4.97 -18.96 -1.00
C GLU A 571 4.12 -17.80 -1.53
N VAL A 572 4.22 -16.61 -0.90
CA VAL A 572 3.51 -15.41 -1.35
C VAL A 572 4.07 -15.02 -2.72
N PRO A 573 3.22 -14.93 -3.77
CA PRO A 573 3.66 -14.52 -5.10
C PRO A 573 4.01 -13.02 -5.13
N GLY A 574 4.96 -12.67 -5.97
CA GLY A 574 5.28 -11.27 -6.26
C GLY A 574 4.22 -10.60 -7.14
N ILE A 575 4.53 -9.39 -7.57
CA ILE A 575 3.69 -8.61 -8.49
C ILE A 575 4.30 -8.73 -9.88
N VAL A 576 3.52 -9.23 -10.83
CA VAL A 576 3.89 -9.29 -12.24
C VAL A 576 3.63 -7.94 -12.87
N TYR A 577 4.65 -7.33 -13.45
CA TYR A 577 4.55 -6.09 -14.21
C TYR A 577 4.76 -6.35 -15.70
N ILE A 578 3.86 -5.83 -16.53
CA ILE A 578 3.85 -6.02 -17.99
C ILE A 578 3.88 -4.65 -18.66
N ASP A 579 4.97 -4.37 -19.38
CA ASP A 579 5.05 -3.18 -20.22
C ASP A 579 4.35 -3.40 -21.56
N ILE A 580 3.47 -2.47 -21.91
CA ILE A 580 2.75 -2.51 -23.19
C ILE A 580 3.25 -1.36 -24.06
N PRO A 581 3.91 -1.64 -25.19
CA PRO A 581 4.36 -0.60 -26.11
C PRO A 581 3.19 0.23 -26.64
N LYS A 582 3.35 1.55 -26.66
CA LYS A 582 2.25 2.48 -27.03
C LYS A 582 1.71 2.25 -28.44
N ASP A 583 2.57 1.85 -29.38
CA ASP A 583 2.21 1.53 -30.76
C ASP A 583 1.43 0.22 -30.91
N LYS A 584 1.33 -0.57 -29.84
CA LYS A 584 0.60 -1.85 -29.79
C LYS A 584 -0.77 -1.74 -29.12
N LEU A 585 -1.13 -0.55 -28.62
CA LEU A 585 -2.43 -0.30 -28.02
C LEU A 585 -3.52 -0.16 -29.10
N ASP A 586 -4.66 -0.79 -28.84
CA ASP A 586 -5.88 -0.57 -29.62
C ASP A 586 -6.43 0.84 -29.40
N LYS A 587 -7.05 1.39 -30.46
CA LYS A 587 -7.70 2.71 -30.39
C LYS A 587 -8.89 2.71 -29.44
N GLU A 588 -9.57 1.56 -29.35
CA GLU A 588 -10.76 1.37 -28.53
C GLU A 588 -10.44 0.83 -27.13
N LEU A 589 -10.04 -0.44 -27.05
CA LEU A 589 -9.75 -1.17 -25.82
C LEU A 589 -8.72 -2.27 -26.11
N THR A 590 -7.58 -2.27 -25.44
CA THR A 590 -6.55 -3.28 -25.71
C THR A 590 -6.85 -4.55 -24.92
N VAL A 591 -6.62 -5.73 -25.52
CA VAL A 591 -6.74 -7.01 -24.82
C VAL A 591 -5.39 -7.72 -24.79
N ILE A 592 -4.93 -8.08 -23.59
CA ILE A 592 -3.69 -8.83 -23.37
C ILE A 592 -4.04 -10.25 -22.93
N ALA A 593 -3.47 -11.26 -23.58
CA ALA A 593 -3.58 -12.64 -23.16
C ALA A 593 -2.34 -13.07 -22.38
N VAL A 594 -2.54 -13.55 -21.16
CA VAL A 594 -1.51 -14.14 -20.29
C VAL A 594 -1.78 -15.64 -20.25
N LEU A 595 -0.98 -16.42 -20.97
CA LEU A 595 -1.03 -17.88 -20.94
C LEU A 595 -0.24 -18.40 -19.74
N LEU A 596 -0.90 -19.22 -18.93
CA LEU A 596 -0.36 -19.83 -17.72
C LEU A 596 0.04 -21.28 -17.99
N ASP A 597 0.83 -21.86 -17.10
CA ASP A 597 1.25 -23.27 -17.14
C ASP A 597 0.14 -24.26 -16.76
N ARG A 598 -0.87 -23.79 -16.02
CA ARG A 598 -2.03 -24.55 -15.52
C ARG A 598 -3.21 -23.60 -15.30
N PRO A 599 -4.42 -24.11 -15.01
CA PRO A 599 -5.55 -23.25 -14.65
C PRO A 599 -5.17 -22.24 -13.56
N ILE A 600 -5.69 -21.02 -13.68
CA ILE A 600 -5.32 -19.91 -12.82
C ILE A 600 -5.50 -20.22 -11.33
N ASP A 601 -4.51 -19.81 -10.55
CA ASP A 601 -4.42 -20.00 -9.10
C ASP A 601 -3.90 -18.71 -8.47
N LEU A 602 -4.66 -18.18 -7.54
CA LEU A 602 -4.44 -16.85 -6.96
C LEU A 602 -4.23 -16.93 -5.46
N TYR A 603 -3.27 -16.14 -4.97
CA TYR A 603 -3.06 -15.88 -3.57
C TYR A 603 -3.97 -14.74 -3.10
N ARG A 604 -4.95 -15.06 -2.24
CA ARG A 604 -5.97 -14.13 -1.74
C ARG A 604 -6.15 -14.21 -0.21
N GLU A 605 -5.15 -14.73 0.48
CA GLU A 605 -5.19 -14.92 1.94
C GLU A 605 -4.86 -13.62 2.68
N LYS A 606 -5.01 -13.64 4.01
CA LYS A 606 -4.57 -12.55 4.88
C LYS A 606 -3.06 -12.38 4.71
N VAL A 607 -2.63 -11.27 4.10
CA VAL A 607 -1.21 -10.94 4.05
C VAL A 607 -0.76 -10.54 5.45
N GLY A 608 0.02 -11.41 6.09
CA GLY A 608 0.69 -11.14 7.37
C GLY A 608 2.07 -10.51 7.15
N ALA A 609 2.89 -10.53 8.21
CA ALA A 609 4.32 -10.28 8.09
C ALA A 609 4.96 -11.35 7.19
N VAL A 610 5.81 -10.94 6.26
CA VAL A 610 6.61 -11.80 5.38
C VAL A 610 8.05 -11.29 5.48
N GLU A 611 8.79 -11.81 6.45
CA GLU A 611 10.12 -11.32 6.85
C GLU A 611 11.16 -11.46 5.73
N SER A 612 11.60 -10.37 5.10
CA SER A 612 12.68 -10.45 4.11
C SER A 612 14.03 -10.81 4.74
N ASN A 613 14.36 -12.10 4.71
CA ASN A 613 15.60 -12.66 5.25
C ASN A 613 16.75 -12.73 4.23
N LEU A 614 16.66 -11.93 3.15
CA LEU A 614 17.51 -11.95 1.95
C LEU A 614 18.96 -11.55 2.25
#